data_AF-A0A8I1WQX6-F1
#
_entry.id   AF-A0A8I1WQX6-F1
#
_cell.length_a   1.000
_cell.length_b   1.000
_cell.length_c   1.000
_cell.angle_alpha   90.00
_cell.angle_beta   90.00
_cell.angle_gamma   90.00
#
_symmetry.space_group_name_H-M   'P 1'
#
loop_
_entity.id
_entity.type
_entity.pdbx_description
1 polymer ?
#
loop_
_entity_poly.entity_id
_entity_poly.type
_entity_poly.pdbx_seq_one_letter_code
_entity_poly.pdbx_strand_id
1 'polypeptide(L)'
;MEDVEKIVLKMIGSQTSQNQYNLFKMKACWADIIGKNNAKHCSPVKLERRILILQVDSSVWSNQFLFYKEQLIKQINMFMKNEYVKEIKFVLGQSFKRNKIITKRDREKYNKINVPLLTDEERKALEIKFSNIKNEKIRNVIIGIEEKRTGLEKLYREGKIKKCPFCGAYLKNSKEKICYLCRMELKNKKEIEIRKKIKKEPWIRWSDLNRIIACDEIDFNFIKSDMESYYFEKVRLKRADENEEKFAVQLKAGKPFALISEKEYENILKFLQKGK
;
A
#
# COMPACT_ATOMS: atom_id res chain seq x y z
N MET A 1 -24.88 -11.96 -4.94
CA MET A 1 -23.59 -11.24 -4.84
C MET A 1 -22.44 -12.08 -5.39
N GLU A 2 -22.43 -13.39 -5.13
CA GLU A 2 -21.38 -14.33 -5.62
C GLU A 2 -21.23 -14.34 -7.15
N ASP A 3 -22.32 -14.22 -7.91
CA ASP A 3 -22.26 -14.21 -9.38
C ASP A 3 -21.58 -12.96 -9.95
N VAL A 4 -21.82 -11.80 -9.34
CA VAL A 4 -21.18 -10.54 -9.73
C VAL A 4 -19.69 -10.58 -9.40
N GLU A 5 -19.34 -11.13 -8.25
CA GLU A 5 -17.96 -11.26 -7.82
C GLU A 5 -17.17 -12.23 -8.73
N LYS A 6 -17.77 -13.36 -9.12
CA LYS A 6 -17.18 -14.28 -10.12
C LYS A 6 -16.98 -13.60 -11.47
N ILE A 7 -17.94 -12.77 -11.91
CA ILE A 7 -17.84 -12.03 -13.17
C ILE A 7 -16.73 -10.96 -13.10
N VAL A 8 -16.65 -10.21 -11.99
CA VAL A 8 -15.59 -9.22 -11.75
C VAL A 8 -14.21 -9.88 -11.71
N LEU A 9 -14.07 -11.00 -10.99
CA LEU A 9 -12.81 -11.76 -10.93
C LEU A 9 -12.39 -12.31 -12.30
N LYS A 10 -13.35 -12.76 -13.13
CA LYS A 10 -13.09 -13.19 -14.52
C LYS A 10 -12.68 -12.02 -15.43
N MET A 11 -13.31 -10.85 -15.30
CA MET A 11 -12.93 -9.66 -16.08
C MET A 11 -11.54 -9.12 -15.71
N ILE A 12 -11.14 -9.25 -14.45
CA ILE A 12 -9.85 -8.76 -13.96
C ILE A 12 -8.66 -9.60 -14.50
N GLY A 13 -8.91 -10.85 -14.92
CA GLY A 13 -8.05 -11.69 -15.77
C GLY A 13 -6.72 -12.18 -15.17
N SER A 14 -5.98 -11.33 -14.48
CA SER A 14 -4.68 -11.65 -13.89
C SER A 14 -4.78 -11.99 -12.41
N GLN A 15 -4.01 -13.00 -11.97
CA GLN A 15 -3.91 -13.41 -10.57
C GLN A 15 -3.49 -12.24 -9.65
N THR A 16 -2.65 -11.34 -10.15
CA THR A 16 -2.18 -10.15 -9.43
C THR A 16 -3.32 -9.18 -9.14
N SER A 17 -4.14 -8.87 -10.13
CA SER A 17 -5.26 -7.93 -9.95
C SER A 17 -6.41 -8.56 -9.16
N GLN A 18 -6.62 -9.89 -9.26
CA GLN A 18 -7.54 -10.61 -8.38
C GLN A 18 -7.07 -10.59 -6.91
N ASN A 19 -5.77 -10.76 -6.66
CA ASN A 19 -5.19 -10.59 -5.33
C ASN A 19 -5.40 -9.18 -4.78
N GLN A 20 -5.25 -8.15 -5.62
CA GLN A 20 -5.50 -6.77 -5.22
C GLN A 20 -6.97 -6.51 -4.88
N TYR A 21 -7.91 -7.05 -5.67
CA TYR A 21 -9.34 -6.97 -5.37
C TYR A 21 -9.68 -7.65 -4.04
N ASN A 22 -9.21 -8.89 -3.86
CA ASN A 22 -9.43 -9.64 -2.62
C ASN A 22 -8.82 -8.94 -1.41
N LEU A 23 -7.62 -8.40 -1.54
CA LEU A 23 -6.98 -7.60 -0.51
C LEU A 23 -7.78 -6.34 -0.18
N PHE A 24 -8.33 -5.66 -1.19
CA PHE A 24 -9.17 -4.48 -0.99
C PHE A 24 -10.47 -4.85 -0.24
N LYS A 25 -11.13 -5.94 -0.64
CA LYS A 25 -12.32 -6.48 0.04
C LYS A 25 -12.01 -6.82 1.50
N MET A 26 -10.90 -7.51 1.76
CA MET A 26 -10.44 -7.82 3.11
C MET A 26 -10.17 -6.56 3.94
N LYS A 27 -9.55 -5.53 3.36
CA LYS A 27 -9.33 -4.24 4.04
C LYS A 27 -10.63 -3.55 4.40
N ALA A 28 -11.61 -3.54 3.49
CA ALA A 28 -12.89 -2.88 3.71
C ALA A 28 -13.71 -3.52 4.83
N CYS A 29 -13.71 -4.85 4.92
CA CYS A 29 -14.47 -5.61 5.92
C CYS A 29 -13.61 -6.15 7.08
N TRP A 30 -12.38 -5.64 7.25
CA TRP A 30 -11.42 -6.24 8.19
C TRP A 30 -11.92 -6.30 9.63
N ALA A 31 -12.61 -5.25 10.07
CA ALA A 31 -13.19 -5.18 11.41
C ALA A 31 -14.31 -6.22 11.64
N ASP A 32 -14.99 -6.64 10.58
CA ASP A 32 -16.05 -7.64 10.64
C ASP A 32 -15.47 -9.07 10.59
N ILE A 33 -14.31 -9.25 9.93
CA ILE A 33 -13.64 -10.54 9.81
C ILE A 33 -12.99 -10.96 11.14
N ILE A 34 -12.20 -10.07 11.75
CA ILE A 34 -11.36 -10.40 12.92
C ILE A 34 -11.84 -9.74 14.23
N GLY A 35 -12.88 -8.93 14.16
CA GLY A 35 -13.44 -8.16 15.28
C GLY A 35 -12.79 -6.79 15.47
N LYS A 36 -13.60 -5.82 15.92
CA LYS A 36 -13.22 -4.41 16.09
C LYS A 36 -12.02 -4.17 17.00
N ASN A 37 -11.77 -5.04 17.98
CA ASN A 37 -10.62 -4.90 18.89
C ASN A 37 -9.32 -5.36 18.22
N ASN A 38 -9.31 -6.52 17.57
CA ASN A 38 -8.12 -7.02 16.87
C ASN A 38 -7.77 -6.17 15.64
N ALA A 39 -8.78 -5.68 14.91
CA ALA A 39 -8.59 -4.78 13.77
C ALA A 39 -7.96 -3.43 14.14
N LYS A 40 -7.92 -3.05 15.43
CA LYS A 40 -7.18 -1.87 15.90
C LYS A 40 -5.67 -2.09 16.01
N HIS A 41 -5.20 -3.33 15.89
CA HIS A 41 -3.81 -3.72 16.13
C HIS A 41 -3.17 -4.43 14.94
N CYS A 42 -3.96 -4.87 13.96
CA CYS A 42 -3.45 -5.43 12.72
C CYS A 42 -4.28 -5.06 11.49
N SER A 43 -3.64 -5.03 10.31
CA SER A 43 -4.32 -4.82 9.02
C SER A 43 -3.63 -5.57 7.89
N PRO A 44 -4.36 -6.04 6.87
CA PRO A 44 -3.76 -6.74 5.75
C PRO A 44 -3.06 -5.77 4.82
N VAL A 45 -1.81 -6.05 4.47
CA VAL A 45 -0.99 -5.17 3.63
C VAL A 45 -0.79 -5.73 2.24
N LYS A 46 -0.55 -7.04 2.14
CA LYS A 46 -0.23 -7.70 0.89
C LYS A 46 -0.77 -9.12 0.88
N LEU A 47 -1.18 -9.59 -0.28
CA LEU A 47 -1.60 -10.96 -0.51
C LEU A 47 -0.88 -11.49 -1.75
N GLU A 48 0.04 -12.43 -1.57
CA GLU A 48 0.83 -13.04 -2.64
C GLU A 48 1.00 -14.53 -2.39
N ARG A 49 0.83 -15.36 -3.44
CA ARG A 49 1.05 -16.82 -3.38
C ARG A 49 0.34 -17.52 -2.21
N ARG A 50 -0.90 -17.10 -1.89
CA ARG A 50 -1.71 -17.59 -0.75
C ARG A 50 -1.14 -17.26 0.64
N ILE A 51 -0.17 -16.35 0.72
CA ILE A 51 0.39 -15.81 1.95
C ILE A 51 -0.17 -14.41 2.17
N LEU A 52 -0.88 -14.21 3.28
CA LEU A 52 -1.37 -12.90 3.69
C LEU A 52 -0.36 -12.25 4.64
N ILE A 53 0.14 -11.09 4.24
CA ILE A 53 1.02 -10.27 5.09
C ILE A 53 0.16 -9.30 5.88
N LEU A 54 0.14 -9.46 7.20
CA LEU A 54 -0.51 -8.56 8.14
C LEU A 54 0.53 -7.63 8.77
N GLN A 55 0.24 -6.34 8.76
CA GLN A 55 1.02 -5.37 9.50
C GLN A 55 0.43 -5.22 10.90
N VAL A 56 1.30 -5.28 11.91
CA VAL A 56 0.94 -5.24 13.34
C VAL A 56 1.61 -4.05 14.02
N ASP A 57 0.97 -3.51 15.05
CA ASP A 57 1.41 -2.31 15.76
C ASP A 57 2.63 -2.51 16.69
N SER A 58 2.86 -3.73 17.19
CA SER A 58 3.88 -4.05 18.19
C SER A 58 4.23 -5.54 18.20
N SER A 59 5.40 -5.87 18.77
CA SER A 59 5.87 -7.24 18.94
C SER A 59 4.97 -8.07 19.85
N VAL A 60 4.35 -7.44 20.86
CA VAL A 60 3.38 -8.10 21.76
C VAL A 60 2.17 -8.61 20.98
N TRP A 61 1.55 -7.74 20.18
CA TRP A 61 0.43 -8.14 19.33
C TRP A 61 0.85 -9.13 18.23
N SER A 62 2.06 -9.02 17.71
CA SER A 62 2.59 -10.00 16.74
C SER A 62 2.65 -11.39 17.34
N ASN A 63 3.14 -11.52 18.58
CA ASN A 63 3.20 -12.80 19.29
C ASN A 63 1.78 -13.31 19.59
N GLN A 64 0.89 -12.44 20.07
CA GLN A 64 -0.50 -12.81 20.34
C GLN A 64 -1.20 -13.35 19.08
N PHE A 65 -1.07 -12.67 17.94
CA PHE A 65 -1.66 -13.13 16.69
C PHE A 65 -0.99 -14.39 16.12
N LEU A 66 0.27 -14.67 16.48
CA LEU A 66 0.93 -15.91 16.12
C LEU A 66 0.25 -17.12 16.80
N PHE A 67 -0.14 -16.97 18.07
CA PHE A 67 -0.91 -18.00 18.79
C PHE A 67 -2.29 -18.23 18.17
N TYR A 68 -2.96 -17.17 17.71
CA TYR A 68 -4.29 -17.25 17.09
C TYR A 68 -4.27 -17.39 15.56
N LYS A 69 -3.10 -17.66 14.94
CA LYS A 69 -2.93 -17.62 13.48
C LYS A 69 -3.86 -18.56 12.74
N GLU A 70 -4.09 -19.76 13.28
CA GLU A 70 -4.93 -20.77 12.63
C GLU A 70 -6.41 -20.38 12.67
N GLN A 71 -6.84 -19.77 13.77
CA GLN A 71 -8.19 -19.24 13.91
C GLN A 71 -8.41 -18.05 12.95
N LEU A 72 -7.42 -17.18 12.80
CA LEU A 72 -7.47 -16.07 11.84
C LEU A 72 -7.58 -16.59 10.40
N ILE A 73 -6.78 -17.59 10.01
CA ILE A 73 -6.87 -18.21 8.68
C ILE A 73 -8.27 -18.76 8.44
N LYS A 74 -8.84 -19.48 9.42
CA LYS A 74 -10.21 -20.02 9.33
C LYS A 74 -11.25 -18.93 9.15
N GLN A 75 -11.22 -17.87 9.97
CA GLN A 75 -12.16 -16.75 9.86
C GLN A 75 -12.07 -16.04 8.52
N ILE A 76 -10.84 -15.81 8.04
CA ILE A 76 -10.58 -15.17 6.77
C ILE A 76 -11.09 -16.01 5.60
N ASN A 77 -10.76 -17.30 5.55
CA ASN A 77 -11.20 -18.19 4.48
C ASN A 77 -12.72 -18.41 4.50
N MET A 78 -13.33 -18.43 5.69
CA MET A 78 -14.79 -18.49 5.85
C MET A 78 -15.46 -17.24 5.25
N PHE A 79 -14.91 -16.05 5.50
CA PHE A 79 -15.42 -14.81 4.91
C PHE A 79 -15.23 -14.75 3.39
N MET A 80 -14.06 -15.20 2.91
CA MET A 80 -13.75 -15.23 1.48
C MET A 80 -14.45 -16.37 0.73
N LYS A 81 -15.10 -17.30 1.45
CA LYS A 81 -15.74 -18.52 0.92
C LYS A 81 -14.83 -19.29 -0.04
N ASN A 82 -13.53 -19.29 0.25
CA ASN A 82 -12.49 -19.89 -0.58
C ASN A 82 -11.23 -20.15 0.27
N GLU A 83 -10.49 -21.23 -0.01
CA GLU A 83 -9.22 -21.56 0.67
C GLU A 83 -8.04 -20.76 0.11
N TYR A 84 -8.20 -19.44 0.13
CA TYR A 84 -7.31 -18.53 -0.57
C TYR A 84 -6.07 -18.19 0.25
N VAL A 85 -6.18 -18.18 1.58
CA VAL A 85 -5.06 -17.91 2.50
C VAL A 85 -4.62 -19.22 3.15
N LYS A 86 -3.39 -19.64 2.87
CA LYS A 86 -2.76 -20.82 3.50
C LYS A 86 -1.86 -20.44 4.67
N GLU A 87 -1.29 -19.25 4.62
CA GLU A 87 -0.32 -18.80 5.62
C GLU A 87 -0.51 -17.30 5.90
N ILE A 88 -0.21 -16.89 7.14
CA ILE A 88 -0.20 -15.49 7.56
C ILE A 88 1.19 -15.15 8.08
N LYS A 89 1.75 -14.04 7.59
CA LYS A 89 3.01 -13.47 8.08
C LYS A 89 2.75 -12.12 8.74
N PHE A 90 3.28 -11.94 9.94
CA PHE A 90 3.17 -10.70 10.69
C PHE A 90 4.43 -9.86 10.49
N VAL A 91 4.25 -8.59 10.13
CA VAL A 91 5.33 -7.63 9.96
C VAL A 91 5.05 -6.43 10.86
N LEU A 92 6.07 -5.98 11.60
CA LEU A 92 5.96 -4.77 12.42
C LEU A 92 5.87 -3.54 11.53
N GLY A 93 4.85 -2.71 11.78
CA GLY A 93 4.59 -1.52 11.01
C GLY A 93 4.71 -0.25 11.81
N GLN A 94 5.82 0.49 11.67
CA GLN A 94 5.95 1.83 12.25
C GLN A 94 4.83 2.80 11.79
N SER A 95 4.23 2.54 10.63
CA SER A 95 3.16 3.33 10.01
C SER A 95 1.73 2.98 10.46
N PHE A 96 1.53 1.92 11.26
CA PHE A 96 0.19 1.51 11.68
C PHE A 96 -0.52 2.60 12.54
N LYS A 97 0.23 3.28 13.42
CA LYS A 97 -0.27 4.43 14.21
C LYS A 97 -0.54 5.68 13.35
N ARG A 98 0.20 5.89 12.25
CA ARG A 98 0.01 7.04 11.34
C ARG A 98 -1.34 7.00 10.62
N ASN A 99 -1.81 5.82 10.23
CA ASN A 99 -3.12 5.66 9.58
C ASN A 99 -4.30 6.03 10.49
N LYS A 100 -4.15 5.95 11.83
CA LYS A 100 -5.20 6.39 12.77
C LYS A 100 -5.31 7.91 12.87
N ILE A 101 -4.17 8.63 12.83
CA ILE A 101 -4.11 10.10 12.94
C ILE A 101 -4.70 10.77 11.68
N ILE A 102 -4.53 10.14 10.51
CA ILE A 102 -5.11 10.59 9.22
C ILE A 102 -6.66 10.51 9.24
N THR A 103 -7.27 9.64 10.06
CA THR A 103 -8.73 9.38 9.94
C THR A 103 -9.66 10.40 10.59
N LYS A 104 -9.18 11.31 11.46
CA LYS A 104 -10.02 12.35 12.08
C LYS A 104 -9.79 13.75 11.50
N ARG A 105 -8.53 14.17 11.29
CA ARG A 105 -8.22 15.51 10.74
C ARG A 105 -8.44 15.62 9.22
N ASP A 106 -8.29 14.53 8.45
CA ASP A 106 -8.47 14.62 7.00
C ASP A 106 -9.93 14.52 6.54
N ARG A 107 -10.84 13.99 7.37
CA ARG A 107 -12.28 13.94 7.02
C ARG A 107 -12.89 15.34 6.86
N GLU A 108 -12.40 16.32 7.61
CA GLU A 108 -12.90 17.69 7.57
C GLU A 108 -12.38 18.51 6.37
N LYS A 109 -11.35 18.01 5.65
CA LYS A 109 -10.73 18.73 4.52
C LYS A 109 -11.10 18.22 3.14
N TYR A 110 -11.85 17.12 3.03
CA TYR A 110 -12.44 16.73 1.75
C TYR A 110 -13.69 17.57 1.52
N ASN A 111 -13.52 18.77 0.96
CA ASN A 111 -14.61 19.49 0.31
C ASN A 111 -15.35 18.51 -0.59
N LYS A 112 -16.57 18.10 -0.19
CA LYS A 112 -17.47 17.36 -1.06
C LYS A 112 -17.74 18.30 -2.23
N ILE A 113 -17.20 17.98 -3.40
CA ILE A 113 -17.68 18.61 -4.63
C ILE A 113 -19.16 18.28 -4.72
N ASN A 114 -20.00 19.30 -4.76
CA ASN A 114 -21.39 19.16 -5.15
C ASN A 114 -21.39 18.81 -6.64
N VAL A 115 -21.50 17.52 -6.93
CA VAL A 115 -21.68 17.05 -8.30
C VAL A 115 -23.10 17.41 -8.71
N PRO A 116 -23.30 18.15 -9.81
CA PRO A 116 -24.64 18.46 -10.31
C PRO A 116 -25.43 17.17 -10.50
N LEU A 117 -26.66 17.16 -10.00
CA LEU A 117 -27.63 16.12 -10.30
C LEU A 117 -27.97 16.24 -11.80
N LEU A 118 -27.98 15.11 -12.51
CA LEU A 118 -28.39 15.06 -13.91
C LEU A 118 -29.88 15.37 -14.02
N THR A 119 -30.29 15.90 -15.17
CA THR A 119 -31.71 16.09 -15.47
C THR A 119 -32.39 14.74 -15.76
N ASP A 120 -33.71 14.67 -15.56
CA ASP A 120 -34.48 13.43 -15.73
C ASP A 120 -34.39 12.84 -17.15
N GLU A 121 -34.10 13.67 -18.16
CA GLU A 121 -33.89 13.27 -19.55
C GLU A 121 -32.59 12.48 -19.75
N GLU A 122 -31.50 12.93 -19.11
CA GLU A 122 -30.19 12.25 -19.20
C GLU A 122 -30.21 10.93 -18.44
N ARG A 123 -30.99 10.85 -17.35
CA ARG A 123 -31.22 9.62 -16.60
C ARG A 123 -31.98 8.59 -17.44
N LYS A 124 -33.05 9.01 -18.12
CA LYS A 124 -33.79 8.15 -19.07
C LYS A 124 -32.89 7.67 -20.22
N ALA A 125 -32.00 8.52 -20.73
CA ALA A 125 -31.03 8.12 -21.75
C ALA A 125 -30.03 7.06 -21.24
N LEU A 126 -29.59 7.14 -19.98
CA LEU A 126 -28.74 6.12 -19.35
C LEU A 126 -29.51 4.80 -19.13
N GLU A 127 -30.78 4.86 -18.75
CA GLU A 127 -31.65 3.68 -18.62
C GLU A 127 -31.83 2.96 -19.97
N ILE A 128 -32.03 3.71 -21.05
CA ILE A 128 -32.10 3.15 -22.42
C ILE A 128 -30.76 2.53 -22.80
N LYS A 129 -29.64 3.22 -22.53
CA LYS A 129 -28.28 2.76 -22.86
C LYS A 129 -27.87 1.47 -22.14
N PHE A 130 -28.32 1.29 -20.90
CA PHE A 130 -28.03 0.10 -20.08
C PHE A 130 -29.20 -0.89 -19.96
N SER A 131 -30.24 -0.74 -20.78
CA SER A 131 -31.42 -1.60 -20.82
C SER A 131 -31.06 -3.07 -21.05
N ASN A 132 -30.03 -3.33 -21.87
CA ASN A 132 -29.53 -4.68 -22.18
C ASN A 132 -28.94 -5.44 -20.97
N ILE A 133 -28.67 -4.77 -19.84
CA ILE A 133 -28.15 -5.41 -18.63
C ILE A 133 -29.29 -6.07 -17.87
N LYS A 134 -29.49 -7.39 -18.02
CA LYS A 134 -30.59 -8.14 -17.39
C LYS A 134 -30.64 -8.04 -15.85
N ASN A 135 -29.51 -7.83 -15.19
CA ASN A 135 -29.45 -7.73 -13.73
C ASN A 135 -29.71 -6.30 -13.26
N GLU A 136 -30.90 -6.08 -12.68
CA GLU A 136 -31.38 -4.79 -12.23
C GLU A 136 -30.47 -4.11 -11.18
N LYS A 137 -29.91 -4.89 -10.24
CA LYS A 137 -29.01 -4.33 -9.21
C LYS A 137 -27.72 -3.78 -9.82
N ILE A 138 -27.14 -4.49 -10.78
CA ILE A 138 -25.93 -4.06 -11.48
C ILE A 138 -26.24 -2.85 -12.36
N ARG A 139 -27.37 -2.90 -13.08
CA ARG A 139 -27.86 -1.80 -13.91
C ARG A 139 -27.96 -0.50 -13.10
N ASN A 140 -28.60 -0.55 -11.92
CA ASN A 140 -28.77 0.60 -11.06
C ASN A 140 -27.43 1.14 -10.51
N VAL A 141 -26.48 0.24 -10.17
CA VAL A 141 -25.13 0.66 -9.74
C VAL A 141 -24.37 1.32 -10.89
N ILE A 142 -24.43 0.78 -12.11
CA ILE A 142 -23.78 1.34 -13.29
C ILE A 142 -24.37 2.69 -13.66
N ILE A 143 -25.70 2.82 -13.65
CA ILE A 143 -26.39 4.09 -13.87
C ILE A 143 -25.92 5.12 -12.84
N GLY A 144 -25.89 4.78 -11.54
CA GLY A 144 -25.43 5.71 -10.50
C GLY A 144 -23.94 6.10 -10.59
N ILE A 145 -23.09 5.24 -11.18
CA ILE A 145 -21.70 5.57 -11.49
C ILE A 145 -21.63 6.54 -12.67
N GLU A 146 -22.39 6.26 -13.74
CA GLU A 146 -22.40 7.06 -14.96
C GLU A 146 -23.05 8.43 -14.76
N GLU A 147 -24.06 8.53 -13.90
CA GLU A 147 -24.63 9.80 -13.43
C GLU A 147 -23.53 10.67 -12.80
N LYS A 148 -22.78 10.12 -11.83
CA LYS A 148 -21.69 10.85 -11.17
C LYS A 148 -20.59 11.23 -12.16
N ARG A 149 -20.27 10.36 -13.12
CA ARG A 149 -19.28 10.62 -14.15
C ARG A 149 -19.70 11.78 -15.06
N THR A 150 -20.94 11.77 -15.53
CA THR A 150 -21.50 12.81 -16.40
C THR A 150 -21.56 14.16 -15.69
N GLY A 151 -21.98 14.17 -14.41
CA GLY A 151 -21.97 15.38 -13.58
C GLY A 151 -20.57 15.95 -13.38
N LEU A 152 -19.56 15.10 -13.17
CA LEU A 152 -18.15 15.52 -13.12
C LEU A 152 -17.66 16.03 -14.48
N GLU A 153 -18.11 15.44 -15.58
CA GLU A 153 -17.73 15.88 -16.92
C GLU A 153 -18.29 17.27 -17.25
N LYS A 154 -19.53 17.57 -16.86
CA LYS A 154 -20.10 18.92 -16.94
C LYS A 154 -19.26 19.94 -16.18
N LEU A 155 -18.93 19.64 -14.92
CA LEU A 155 -18.05 20.50 -14.11
C LEU A 155 -16.67 20.70 -14.71
N TYR A 156 -16.14 19.70 -15.43
CA TYR A 156 -14.86 19.82 -16.14
C TYR A 156 -14.97 20.73 -17.36
N ARG A 157 -16.05 20.61 -18.15
CA ARG A 157 -16.32 21.50 -19.29
C ARG A 157 -16.55 22.94 -18.84
N GLU A 158 -17.20 23.13 -17.70
CA GLU A 158 -17.38 24.44 -17.05
C GLU A 158 -16.09 25.01 -16.41
N GLY A 159 -14.97 24.27 -16.46
CA GLY A 159 -13.69 24.71 -15.91
C GLY A 159 -13.60 24.70 -14.38
N LYS A 160 -14.63 24.23 -13.66
CA LYS A 160 -14.67 24.19 -12.20
C LYS A 160 -13.76 23.11 -11.60
N ILE A 161 -13.48 22.05 -12.36
CA ILE A 161 -12.59 20.95 -11.94
C ILE A 161 -11.56 20.62 -13.03
N LYS A 162 -10.44 20.02 -12.64
CA LYS A 162 -9.36 19.60 -13.55
C LYS A 162 -9.24 18.07 -13.59
N LYS A 163 -8.64 17.52 -14.63
CA LYS A 163 -8.28 16.09 -14.71
C LYS A 163 -6.80 15.90 -14.39
N CYS A 164 -6.48 14.78 -13.75
CA CYS A 164 -5.11 14.36 -13.52
C CYS A 164 -4.46 14.00 -14.87
N PRO A 165 -3.26 14.52 -15.19
CA PRO A 165 -2.60 14.25 -16.47
C PRO A 165 -2.12 12.80 -16.61
N PHE A 166 -1.95 12.07 -15.50
CA PHE A 166 -1.42 10.70 -15.50
C PHE A 166 -2.51 9.62 -15.61
N CYS A 167 -3.65 9.80 -14.96
CA CYS A 167 -4.71 8.78 -14.90
C CYS A 167 -6.09 9.26 -15.37
N GLY A 168 -6.24 10.54 -15.72
CA GLY A 168 -7.52 11.10 -16.14
C GLY A 168 -8.55 11.31 -15.01
N ALA A 169 -8.20 10.98 -13.76
CA ALA A 169 -9.10 11.15 -12.62
C ALA A 169 -9.44 12.64 -12.36
N TYR A 170 -10.68 12.93 -12.00
CA TYR A 170 -11.13 14.27 -11.64
C TYR A 170 -10.52 14.73 -10.30
N LEU A 171 -9.86 15.88 -10.31
CA LEU A 171 -9.22 16.48 -9.15
C LEU A 171 -10.25 17.27 -8.35
N LYS A 172 -10.39 16.91 -7.07
CA LYS A 172 -11.40 17.52 -6.20
C LYS A 172 -11.10 18.96 -5.81
N ASN A 173 -9.84 19.35 -5.91
CA ASN A 173 -9.35 20.67 -5.58
C ASN A 173 -8.62 21.24 -6.81
N SER A 174 -9.04 22.41 -7.27
CA SER A 174 -8.50 23.08 -8.46
C SER A 174 -7.01 23.48 -8.32
N LYS A 175 -6.51 23.51 -7.08
CA LYS A 175 -5.09 23.75 -6.76
C LYS A 175 -4.21 22.52 -6.95
N GLU A 176 -4.77 21.30 -6.92
CA GLU A 176 -3.99 20.09 -7.12
C GLU A 176 -3.62 19.93 -8.60
N LYS A 177 -2.35 19.57 -8.87
CA LYS A 177 -1.86 19.29 -10.24
C LYS A 177 -2.00 17.81 -10.61
N ILE A 178 -1.93 16.93 -9.62
CA ILE A 178 -1.98 15.47 -9.77
C ILE A 178 -2.83 14.86 -8.66
N CYS A 179 -3.51 13.75 -8.95
CA CYS A 179 -4.34 13.09 -7.95
C CYS A 179 -3.47 12.47 -6.83
N TYR A 180 -4.06 12.26 -5.66
CA TYR A 180 -3.36 11.63 -4.53
C TYR A 180 -2.76 10.27 -4.90
N LEU A 181 -3.48 9.43 -5.65
CA LEU A 181 -3.00 8.11 -6.05
C LEU A 181 -1.76 8.16 -6.95
N CYS A 182 -1.79 8.97 -8.01
CA CYS A 182 -0.62 9.13 -8.90
C CYS A 182 0.56 9.79 -8.18
N ARG A 183 0.30 10.74 -7.27
CA ARG A 183 1.34 11.34 -6.42
C ARG A 183 2.02 10.28 -5.56
N MET A 184 1.24 9.41 -4.92
CA MET A 184 1.76 8.30 -4.13
C MET A 184 2.53 7.30 -4.99
N GLU A 185 2.04 6.99 -6.19
CA GLU A 185 2.73 6.09 -7.11
C GLU A 185 4.08 6.65 -7.55
N LEU A 186 4.15 7.94 -7.88
CA LEU A 186 5.40 8.63 -8.19
C LEU A 186 6.35 8.64 -6.99
N LYS A 187 5.84 8.90 -5.78
CA LYS A 187 6.65 8.84 -4.55
C LYS A 187 7.21 7.43 -4.33
N ASN A 188 6.39 6.40 -4.49
CA ASN A 188 6.81 5.00 -4.33
C ASN A 188 7.85 4.60 -5.39
N LYS A 189 7.66 5.03 -6.66
CA LYS A 189 8.64 4.80 -7.73
C LYS A 189 9.99 5.42 -7.38
N LYS A 190 10.00 6.69 -6.94
CA LYS A 190 11.21 7.36 -6.46
C LYS A 190 11.86 6.62 -5.29
N GLU A 191 11.07 6.21 -4.29
CA GLU A 191 11.57 5.46 -3.15
C GLU A 191 12.21 4.12 -3.58
N ILE A 192 11.60 3.39 -4.50
CA ILE A 192 12.15 2.15 -5.05
C ILE A 192 13.48 2.40 -5.76
N GLU A 193 13.59 3.48 -6.54
CA GLU A 193 14.83 3.85 -7.22
C GLU A 193 15.94 4.22 -6.23
N ILE A 194 15.62 5.00 -5.20
CA ILE A 194 16.55 5.33 -4.12
C ILE A 194 17.03 4.07 -3.41
N ARG A 195 16.11 3.18 -3.02
CA ARG A 195 16.46 1.89 -2.39
C ARG A 195 17.34 1.03 -3.30
N LYS A 196 17.06 0.99 -4.61
CA LYS A 196 17.90 0.27 -5.58
C LYS A 196 19.31 0.85 -5.65
N LYS A 197 19.46 2.18 -5.59
CA LYS A 197 20.77 2.83 -5.57
C LYS A 197 21.54 2.55 -4.29
N ILE A 198 20.90 2.69 -3.12
CA ILE A 198 21.52 2.34 -1.83
C ILE A 198 21.90 0.85 -1.78
N LYS A 199 21.12 -0.04 -2.39
CA LYS A 199 21.51 -1.47 -2.48
C LYS A 199 22.78 -1.71 -3.29
N LYS A 200 23.04 -0.90 -4.34
CA LYS A 200 24.26 -1.00 -5.15
C LYS A 200 25.44 -0.34 -4.47
N GLU A 201 25.20 0.82 -3.85
CA GLU A 201 26.22 1.66 -3.20
C GLU A 201 25.77 2.02 -1.78
N PRO A 202 25.88 1.09 -0.80
CA PRO A 202 25.45 1.33 0.58
C PRO A 202 26.09 2.55 1.26
N TRP A 203 27.27 2.96 0.79
CA TRP A 203 28.03 4.12 1.28
C TRP A 203 27.66 5.45 0.62
N ILE A 204 26.71 5.46 -0.33
CA ILE A 204 26.34 6.68 -1.07
C ILE A 204 25.90 7.79 -0.10
N ARG A 205 26.37 9.01 -0.36
CA ARG A 205 25.96 10.22 0.36
C ARG A 205 24.75 10.85 -0.32
N TRP A 206 23.96 11.59 0.45
CA TRP A 206 22.81 12.31 -0.09
C TRP A 206 23.22 13.25 -1.24
N SER A 207 24.34 13.96 -1.11
CA SER A 207 24.83 14.88 -2.14
C SER A 207 25.05 14.20 -3.50
N ASP A 208 25.59 12.98 -3.48
CA ASP A 208 25.90 12.22 -4.69
C ASP A 208 24.63 11.60 -5.28
N LEU A 209 23.73 11.12 -4.42
CA LEU A 209 22.43 10.61 -4.86
C LEU A 209 21.57 11.74 -5.45
N ASN A 210 21.55 12.92 -4.84
CA ASN A 210 20.71 14.05 -5.26
C ASN A 210 21.08 14.57 -6.66
N ARG A 211 22.35 14.41 -7.07
CA ARG A 211 22.81 14.70 -8.45
C ARG A 211 22.19 13.76 -9.49
N ILE A 212 21.83 12.54 -9.10
CA ILE A 212 21.26 11.52 -9.98
C ILE A 212 19.72 11.55 -9.91
N ILE A 213 19.18 11.63 -8.70
CA ILE A 213 17.75 11.59 -8.41
C ILE A 213 17.44 12.77 -7.49
N ALA A 214 16.70 13.76 -8.01
CA ALA A 214 16.25 14.89 -7.19
C ALA A 214 15.40 14.37 -6.01
N CYS A 215 16.00 14.42 -4.82
CA CYS A 215 15.48 13.82 -3.60
C CYS A 215 15.82 14.71 -2.39
N ASP A 216 14.83 14.92 -1.54
CA ASP A 216 15.01 15.66 -0.29
C ASP A 216 15.87 14.85 0.68
N GLU A 217 16.74 15.53 1.42
CA GLU A 217 17.63 14.88 2.40
C GLU A 217 16.86 14.09 3.45
N ILE A 218 15.67 14.58 3.83
CA ILE A 218 14.77 13.92 4.78
C ILE A 218 14.29 12.57 4.22
N ASP A 219 13.84 12.53 2.96
CA ASP A 219 13.37 11.29 2.32
C ASP A 219 14.54 10.30 2.18
N PHE A 220 15.74 10.76 1.82
CA PHE A 220 16.93 9.91 1.77
C PHE A 220 17.30 9.31 3.14
N ASN A 221 17.43 10.15 4.18
CA ASN A 221 17.80 9.70 5.52
C ASN A 221 16.77 8.75 6.10
N PHE A 222 15.48 8.99 5.85
CA PHE A 222 14.42 8.09 6.26
C PHE A 222 14.55 6.71 5.58
N ILE A 223 14.74 6.66 4.27
CA ILE A 223 14.89 5.41 3.52
C ILE A 223 16.15 4.66 3.97
N LYS A 224 17.25 5.37 4.17
CA LYS A 224 18.52 4.78 4.62
C LYS A 224 18.39 4.19 6.03
N SER A 225 17.80 4.95 6.97
CA SER A 225 17.56 4.49 8.34
C SER A 225 16.61 3.28 8.40
N ASP A 226 15.59 3.25 7.55
CA ASP A 226 14.68 2.10 7.42
C ASP A 226 15.43 0.85 6.92
N MET A 227 16.31 1.01 5.93
CA MET A 227 17.16 -0.08 5.44
C MET A 227 18.15 -0.55 6.51
N GLU A 228 18.84 0.36 7.19
CA GLU A 228 19.73 0.05 8.31
C GLU A 228 19.00 -0.74 9.39
N SER A 229 17.84 -0.25 9.84
CA SER A 229 17.02 -0.91 10.85
C SER A 229 16.64 -2.33 10.43
N TYR A 230 16.21 -2.53 9.18
CA TYR A 230 15.82 -3.84 8.66
C TYR A 230 17.00 -4.83 8.64
N TYR A 231 18.15 -4.44 8.08
CA TYR A 231 19.29 -5.34 7.93
C TYR A 231 20.02 -5.57 9.26
N PHE A 232 20.13 -4.55 10.12
CA PHE A 232 20.76 -4.69 11.43
C PHE A 232 19.96 -5.63 12.33
N GLU A 233 18.63 -5.52 12.35
CA GLU A 233 17.78 -6.48 13.08
C GLU A 233 17.89 -7.89 12.50
N LYS A 234 18.02 -8.03 11.18
CA LYS A 234 18.20 -9.34 10.54
C LYS A 234 19.52 -10.02 10.99
N VAL A 235 20.60 -9.25 11.06
CA VAL A 235 21.91 -9.69 11.57
C VAL A 235 21.80 -10.04 13.06
N ARG A 236 21.17 -9.18 13.87
CA ARG A 236 20.94 -9.41 15.30
C ARG A 236 20.20 -10.72 15.58
N LEU A 237 19.18 -11.02 14.77
CA LEU A 237 18.40 -12.24 14.86
C LEU A 237 19.08 -13.48 14.25
N LYS A 238 20.31 -13.35 13.74
CA LYS A 238 21.05 -14.42 13.03
C LYS A 238 20.26 -15.03 11.88
N ARG A 239 19.48 -14.22 11.17
CA ARG A 239 18.68 -14.60 9.99
C ARG A 239 19.23 -14.02 8.68
N ALA A 240 20.33 -13.27 8.76
CA ALA A 240 20.99 -12.68 7.62
C ALA A 240 21.85 -13.73 6.90
N ASP A 241 21.86 -13.70 5.57
CA ASP A 241 22.86 -14.42 4.79
C ASP A 241 24.20 -13.64 4.73
N GLU A 242 25.26 -14.27 4.21
CA GLU A 242 26.59 -13.66 4.15
C GLU A 242 26.61 -12.35 3.34
N ASN A 243 25.79 -12.24 2.29
CA ASN A 243 25.69 -11.02 1.48
C ASN A 243 24.97 -9.90 2.23
N GLU A 244 23.97 -10.24 3.02
CA GLU A 244 23.23 -9.31 3.87
C GLU A 244 24.05 -8.84 5.07
N GLU A 245 24.90 -9.71 5.64
CA GLU A 245 25.90 -9.32 6.65
C GLU A 245 26.90 -8.32 6.06
N LYS A 246 27.47 -8.62 4.88
CA LYS A 246 28.34 -7.68 4.15
C LYS A 246 27.64 -6.34 3.88
N PHE A 247 26.40 -6.39 3.41
CA PHE A 247 25.60 -5.20 3.15
C PHE A 247 25.37 -4.36 4.42
N ALA A 248 25.02 -5.00 5.53
CA ALA A 248 24.82 -4.33 6.82
C ALA A 248 26.12 -3.68 7.32
N VAL A 249 27.25 -4.38 7.21
CA VAL A 249 28.56 -3.82 7.58
C VAL A 249 28.91 -2.62 6.71
N GLN A 250 28.69 -2.68 5.40
CA GLN A 250 28.94 -1.54 4.50
C GLN A 250 28.05 -0.33 4.81
N LEU A 251 26.76 -0.55 5.11
CA LEU A 251 25.84 0.51 5.53
C LEU A 251 26.36 1.20 6.81
N LYS A 252 26.82 0.42 7.78
CA LYS A 252 27.32 0.94 9.06
C LYS A 252 28.66 1.65 8.92
N ALA A 253 29.58 1.10 8.13
CA ALA A 253 30.91 1.64 7.91
C ALA A 253 30.88 2.89 7.01
N GLY A 254 29.88 3.01 6.13
CA GLY A 254 29.79 4.10 5.15
C GLY A 254 30.91 4.06 4.11
N LYS A 255 31.45 2.89 3.79
CA LYS A 255 32.50 2.69 2.77
C LYS A 255 32.29 1.39 1.96
N PRO A 256 32.85 1.31 0.73
CA PRO A 256 32.92 0.09 -0.06
C PRO A 256 33.61 -1.07 0.68
N PHE A 257 33.21 -2.31 0.38
CA PHE A 257 33.77 -3.50 1.03
C PHE A 257 35.28 -3.63 0.80
N ALA A 258 35.77 -3.25 -0.38
CA ALA A 258 37.19 -3.27 -0.70
C ALA A 258 38.07 -2.38 0.20
N LEU A 259 37.47 -1.40 0.90
CA LEU A 259 38.15 -0.49 1.84
C LEU A 259 37.93 -0.87 3.30
N ILE A 260 37.28 -2.00 3.58
CA ILE A 260 37.02 -2.50 4.93
C ILE A 260 38.02 -3.63 5.20
N SER A 261 38.87 -3.45 6.22
CA SER A 261 39.78 -4.51 6.65
C SER A 261 39.02 -5.66 7.32
N GLU A 262 39.56 -6.89 7.29
CA GLU A 262 38.93 -8.06 7.94
C GLU A 262 38.66 -7.82 9.44
N LYS A 263 39.61 -7.18 10.14
CA LYS A 263 39.45 -6.80 11.55
C LYS A 263 38.32 -5.79 11.74
N GLU A 264 38.19 -4.80 10.86
CA GLU A 264 37.11 -3.81 10.91
C GLU A 264 35.75 -4.46 10.62
N TYR A 265 35.70 -5.36 9.64
CA TYR A 265 34.51 -6.14 9.31
C TYR A 265 34.01 -6.94 10.51
N GLU A 266 34.88 -7.74 11.14
CA GLU A 266 34.51 -8.55 12.30
C GLU A 266 34.05 -7.69 13.49
N ASN A 267 34.71 -6.57 13.74
CA ASN A 267 34.35 -5.68 14.84
C ASN A 267 32.96 -5.07 14.63
N ILE A 268 32.66 -4.62 13.40
CA ILE A 268 31.34 -4.07 13.06
C ILE A 268 30.28 -5.18 13.12
N LEU A 269 30.57 -6.37 12.60
CA LEU A 269 29.64 -7.50 12.62
C LEU A 269 29.32 -7.91 14.07
N LYS A 270 30.33 -8.06 14.93
CA LYS A 270 30.16 -8.34 16.37
C LYS A 270 29.35 -7.24 17.06
N PHE A 271 29.57 -5.97 16.71
CA PHE A 271 28.80 -4.85 17.23
C PHE A 271 27.31 -4.94 16.82
N LEU A 272 27.04 -5.22 15.54
CA LEU A 272 25.67 -5.38 15.04
C LEU A 272 24.95 -6.59 15.68
N GLN A 273 25.67 -7.68 15.95
CA GLN A 273 25.12 -8.88 16.58
C GLN A 273 24.82 -8.71 18.07
N LYS A 274 25.64 -7.96 18.82
CA LYS A 274 25.45 -7.78 20.27
C LYS A 274 24.17 -7.00 20.60
N GLY A 275 23.78 -6.05 19.74
CA GLY A 275 22.63 -5.17 19.98
C GLY A 275 22.83 -4.26 21.19
N LYS A 276 22.29 -3.03 21.14
CA LYS A 276 22.11 -2.25 22.36
C LYS A 276 21.06 -2.88 23.26
#